data_AF-A0A415BN12-F1
#
_entry.id   AF-A0A415BN12-F1
#
_cell.length_a   1.000
_cell.length_b   1.000
_cell.length_c   1.000
_cell.angle_alpha   90.00
_cell.angle_beta   90.00
_cell.angle_gamma   90.00
#
_symmetry.space_group_name_H-M   'P 1'
#
loop_
_entity.id
_entity.type
_entity.pdbx_description
1 polymer ?
#
loop_
_entity_poly.entity_id
_entity_poly.type
_entity_poly.pdbx_seq_one_letter_code
_entity_poly.pdbx_strand_id
1 'polypeptide(L)'
;MSDSPNFLTYVQTAFDPFEERSFCAVDSLVFAWLSYLRLPGDMAELMNWQGLDVRELLRAECYRDMIGDLWDPEGSRALLEAVAASPRYRGVHVCGYRTVSDAETTEQFAAMTFRFPAGFSYLSFRGTDSTIVGWKEDFNMAFRCPVPAQESAARYVDEAADTIDGPLLCGGHSKGGNLAVYGAAMCSDVARERIERAYSHDGPGFVEEFLNGNAFADLSSRIDKTLPRSSIFGMMFETQEDYAIVESTEFSLLQHNPFSWVVDGRDFVYCERLSAGARYVDGSIREMLLAVGPAERERFVDALFSVFEATGAERFADIAGNLRESLPVMLQAAQGFDKDTRRFVSQTIVAILKCALLPKRPQIDMSAAGKSLAEQLEAWQSELLR
;
A
#
# COMPACT_ATOMS: atom_id res chain seq x y z
N MET A 1 -2.81 23.44 -12.45
CA MET A 1 -3.63 22.35 -11.89
C MET A 1 -4.32 22.95 -10.68
N SER A 2 -5.61 22.71 -10.45
CA SER A 2 -6.23 23.18 -9.20
C SER A 2 -5.62 22.34 -8.08
N ASP A 3 -4.83 22.97 -7.20
CA ASP A 3 -4.22 22.30 -6.05
C ASP A 3 -5.32 21.97 -5.04
N SER A 4 -6.01 20.86 -5.25
CA SER A 4 -6.95 20.33 -4.26
C SER A 4 -6.16 19.96 -2.99
N PRO A 5 -6.61 20.35 -1.79
CA PRO A 5 -5.91 19.99 -0.57
C PRO A 5 -5.84 18.46 -0.38
N ASN A 6 -4.73 18.01 0.17
CA ASN A 6 -4.44 16.60 0.46
C ASN A 6 -3.87 16.47 1.89
N PHE A 7 -3.46 15.25 2.27
CA PHE A 7 -2.91 15.00 3.61
C PHE A 7 -1.64 15.80 3.93
N LEU A 8 -0.82 16.16 2.93
CA LEU A 8 0.32 17.08 3.13
C LEU A 8 -0.16 18.49 3.51
N THR A 9 -1.16 19.01 2.78
CA THR A 9 -1.77 20.32 3.10
C THR A 9 -2.43 20.30 4.47
N TYR A 10 -3.05 19.18 4.84
CA TYR A 10 -3.60 18.96 6.17
C TYR A 10 -2.51 19.07 7.25
N VAL A 11 -1.38 18.36 7.13
CA VAL A 11 -0.27 18.47 8.10
C VAL A 11 0.23 19.91 8.25
N GLN A 12 0.25 20.66 7.13
CA GLN A 12 0.70 22.05 7.08
C GLN A 12 -0.27 23.06 7.69
N THR A 13 -1.52 22.69 7.93
CA THR A 13 -2.58 23.64 8.36
C THR A 13 -3.29 23.21 9.64
N ALA A 14 -3.28 21.92 9.97
CA ALA A 14 -3.98 21.35 11.10
C ALA A 14 -3.10 21.34 12.35
N PHE A 15 -3.20 22.39 13.16
CA PHE A 15 -2.30 22.66 14.29
C PHE A 15 -2.83 22.26 15.66
N ASP A 16 -4.10 21.87 15.76
CA ASP A 16 -4.69 21.41 17.01
C ASP A 16 -3.89 20.19 17.54
N PRO A 17 -3.38 20.19 18.79
CA PRO A 17 -2.72 19.04 19.41
C PRO A 17 -3.66 17.83 19.54
N PHE A 18 -3.10 16.64 19.80
CA PHE A 18 -3.91 15.41 19.93
C PHE A 18 -4.79 15.39 21.19
N GLU A 19 -4.44 16.17 22.21
CA GLU A 19 -5.22 16.37 23.43
C GLU A 19 -6.47 17.24 23.20
N GLU A 20 -6.42 18.15 22.22
CA GLU A 20 -7.55 19.00 21.83
C GLU A 20 -8.40 18.35 20.74
N ARG A 21 -7.74 17.68 19.79
CA ARG A 21 -8.39 16.98 18.68
C ARG A 21 -7.77 15.61 18.47
N SER A 22 -8.56 14.59 18.77
CA SER A 22 -8.20 13.18 18.64
C SER A 22 -7.66 12.83 17.25
N PHE A 23 -6.91 11.73 17.20
CA PHE A 23 -6.35 11.14 15.99
C PHE A 23 -7.46 10.77 14.99
N CYS A 24 -7.25 11.03 13.70
CA CYS A 24 -8.22 10.70 12.64
C CYS A 24 -7.58 9.90 11.50
N ALA A 25 -8.41 9.48 10.54
CA ALA A 25 -7.97 8.69 9.38
C ALA A 25 -6.92 9.42 8.51
N VAL A 26 -6.95 10.77 8.45
CA VAL A 26 -5.92 11.55 7.73
C VAL A 26 -4.58 11.50 8.47
N ASP A 27 -4.58 11.57 9.81
CA ASP A 27 -3.35 11.37 10.61
C ASP A 27 -2.81 9.94 10.42
N SER A 28 -3.68 8.93 10.38
CA SER A 28 -3.29 7.56 10.05
C SER A 28 -2.55 7.49 8.71
N LEU A 29 -3.06 8.13 7.66
CA LEU A 29 -2.42 8.13 6.35
C LEU A 29 -1.04 8.82 6.38
N VAL A 30 -0.87 9.88 7.18
CA VAL A 30 0.44 10.54 7.39
C VAL A 30 1.45 9.53 7.94
N PHE A 31 1.11 8.84 9.03
CA PHE A 31 2.04 7.89 9.67
C PHE A 31 2.24 6.61 8.86
N ALA A 32 1.18 6.12 8.20
CA ALA A 32 1.26 5.05 7.22
C ALA A 32 2.28 5.39 6.12
N TRP A 33 2.29 6.61 5.61
CA TRP A 33 3.26 7.03 4.61
C TRP A 33 4.68 7.19 5.18
N LEU A 34 4.82 7.72 6.40
CA LEU A 34 6.15 7.82 7.05
C LEU A 34 6.82 6.46 7.24
N SER A 35 6.06 5.36 7.35
CA SER A 35 6.65 4.02 7.42
C SER A 35 7.43 3.61 6.16
N TYR A 36 7.22 4.30 5.03
CA TYR A 36 7.97 4.07 3.80
C TYR A 36 9.42 4.52 3.87
N LEU A 37 9.76 5.45 4.78
CA LEU A 37 11.12 5.95 4.91
C LEU A 37 12.10 4.81 5.20
N ARG A 38 13.17 4.73 4.40
CA ARG A 38 14.23 3.73 4.55
C ARG A 38 15.25 4.24 5.58
N LEU A 39 15.00 3.97 6.86
CA LEU A 39 15.77 4.59 7.95
C LEU A 39 17.22 4.09 7.95
N PRO A 40 18.23 4.98 8.07
CA PRO A 40 19.63 4.61 8.05
C PRO A 40 20.01 3.67 9.20
N GLY A 41 20.89 2.71 8.92
CA GLY A 41 21.35 1.74 9.92
C GLY A 41 22.24 2.33 11.03
N ASP A 42 22.70 3.58 10.88
CA ASP A 42 23.46 4.30 11.91
C ASP A 42 22.57 4.90 13.02
N MET A 43 21.24 4.79 12.89
CA MET A 43 20.26 5.20 13.90
C MET A 43 19.76 4.01 14.74
N ALA A 44 20.66 3.36 15.48
CA ALA A 44 20.35 2.15 16.25
C ALA A 44 19.24 2.35 17.30
N GLU A 45 19.05 3.59 17.78
CA GLU A 45 18.00 3.98 18.72
C GLU A 45 16.59 3.73 18.17
N LEU A 46 16.42 3.80 16.85
CA LEU A 46 15.14 3.52 16.20
C LEU A 46 14.74 2.06 16.30
N MET A 47 15.70 1.13 16.43
CA MET A 47 15.41 -0.30 16.56
C MET A 47 14.94 -0.69 17.96
N ASN A 48 15.20 0.14 18.98
CA ASN A 48 14.69 -0.10 20.32
C ASN A 48 13.36 0.65 20.56
N TRP A 49 12.74 0.42 21.71
CA TRP A 49 11.44 1.00 22.06
C TRP A 49 11.52 2.39 22.73
N GLN A 50 12.72 2.92 22.98
CA GLN A 50 12.93 4.33 23.39
C GLN A 50 12.76 5.26 22.19
N GLY A 51 13.36 4.90 21.05
CA GLY A 51 13.23 5.67 19.83
C GLY A 51 13.82 7.08 19.88
N LEU A 52 13.48 7.86 18.86
CA LEU A 52 13.90 9.24 18.67
C LEU A 52 12.69 10.12 18.41
N ASP A 53 12.78 11.41 18.72
CA ASP A 53 11.79 12.38 18.26
C ASP A 53 11.75 12.37 16.73
N VAL A 54 10.57 12.44 16.12
CA VAL A 54 10.40 12.38 14.66
C VAL A 54 11.24 13.42 13.91
N ARG A 55 11.56 14.55 14.57
CA ARG A 55 12.43 15.60 14.01
C ARG A 55 13.86 15.14 13.77
N GLU A 56 14.34 14.14 14.51
CA GLU A 56 15.68 13.56 14.33
C GLU A 56 15.80 12.79 13.01
N LEU A 57 14.67 12.48 12.34
CA LEU A 57 14.68 11.91 10.99
C LEU A 57 15.05 12.96 9.91
N LEU A 58 15.10 14.26 10.24
CA LEU A 58 15.51 15.32 9.31
C LEU A 58 17.02 15.36 9.11
N ARG A 59 17.57 14.32 8.46
CA ARG A 59 18.98 14.24 8.07
C ARG A 59 19.14 14.44 6.57
N ALA A 60 19.46 15.67 6.18
CA ALA A 60 19.59 16.05 4.77
C ALA A 60 20.61 15.19 4.01
N GLU A 61 21.67 14.77 4.69
CA GLU A 61 22.70 13.86 4.15
C GLU A 61 22.17 12.45 3.87
N CYS A 62 21.05 12.03 4.50
CA CYS A 62 20.44 10.72 4.34
C CYS A 62 19.22 10.71 3.41
N TYR A 63 18.70 11.88 2.99
CA TYR A 63 17.46 11.95 2.21
C TYR A 63 17.48 11.15 0.92
N ARG A 64 18.62 11.09 0.23
CA ARG A 64 18.75 10.30 -0.99
C ARG A 64 18.40 8.83 -0.73
N ASP A 65 18.95 8.25 0.33
CA ASP A 65 18.79 6.83 0.62
C ASP A 65 17.44 6.54 1.31
N MET A 66 16.98 7.48 2.16
CA MET A 66 15.70 7.35 2.87
C MET A 66 14.48 7.46 1.94
N ILE A 67 14.55 8.33 0.93
CA ILE A 67 13.39 8.83 0.18
C ILE A 67 13.53 8.67 -1.34
N GLY A 68 14.75 8.57 -1.88
CA GLY A 68 15.00 8.69 -3.33
C GLY A 68 14.32 7.63 -4.20
N ASP A 69 14.07 6.44 -3.65
CA ASP A 69 13.42 5.32 -4.32
C ASP A 69 11.91 5.22 -4.06
N LEU A 70 11.34 6.17 -3.31
CA LEU A 70 9.90 6.15 -2.99
C LEU A 70 9.07 6.60 -4.20
N TRP A 71 7.77 6.27 -4.18
CA TRP A 71 6.84 6.62 -5.24
C TRP A 71 6.75 8.13 -5.49
N ASP A 72 6.81 8.92 -4.42
CA ASP A 72 6.81 10.40 -4.47
C ASP A 72 7.91 10.96 -3.56
N PRO A 73 9.18 11.05 -4.03
CA PRO A 73 10.29 11.49 -3.19
C PRO A 73 10.14 12.94 -2.70
N GLU A 74 9.66 13.84 -3.57
CA GLU A 74 9.47 15.25 -3.23
C GLU A 74 8.34 15.42 -2.21
N GLY A 75 7.20 14.77 -2.43
CA GLY A 75 6.08 14.76 -1.49
C GLY A 75 6.46 14.14 -0.15
N SER A 76 7.19 13.03 -0.16
CA SER A 76 7.64 12.34 1.07
C SER A 76 8.58 13.21 1.91
N ARG A 77 9.51 13.92 1.26
CA ARG A 77 10.37 14.90 1.94
C ARG A 77 9.55 16.04 2.52
N ALA A 78 8.67 16.64 1.71
CA ALA A 78 7.82 17.75 2.16
C ALA A 78 6.91 17.34 3.33
N LEU A 79 6.41 16.10 3.32
CA LEU A 79 5.61 15.55 4.41
C LEU A 79 6.42 15.40 5.69
N LEU A 80 7.63 14.83 5.62
CA LEU A 80 8.50 14.69 6.78
C LEU A 80 8.86 16.07 7.38
N GLU A 81 9.22 17.04 6.54
CA GLU A 81 9.49 18.42 6.95
C GLU A 81 8.25 19.07 7.61
N ALA A 82 7.05 18.85 7.03
CA ALA A 82 5.81 19.40 7.57
C ALA A 82 5.41 18.76 8.92
N VAL A 83 5.57 17.43 9.06
CA VAL A 83 5.32 16.71 10.33
C VAL A 83 6.26 17.22 11.42
N ALA A 84 7.55 17.35 11.10
CA ALA A 84 8.56 17.85 12.03
C ALA A 84 8.30 19.31 12.48
N ALA A 85 7.73 20.14 11.60
CA ALA A 85 7.44 21.55 11.89
C ALA A 85 6.09 21.77 12.59
N SER A 86 5.11 20.88 12.38
CA SER A 86 3.74 21.09 12.83
C SER A 86 3.57 20.86 14.35
N PRO A 87 2.87 21.77 15.07
CA PRO A 87 2.62 21.62 16.51
C PRO A 87 1.76 20.40 16.84
N ARG A 88 0.91 19.94 15.91
CA ARG A 88 0.07 18.75 16.11
C ARG A 88 0.90 17.49 16.35
N TYR A 89 2.01 17.34 15.64
CA TYR A 89 2.87 16.13 15.70
C TYR A 89 4.09 16.32 16.61
N ARG A 90 4.13 17.41 17.38
CA ARG A 90 5.27 17.73 18.23
C ARG A 90 5.41 16.71 19.36
N GLY A 91 6.63 16.22 19.54
CA GLY A 91 6.95 15.26 20.60
C GLY A 91 6.59 13.81 20.26
N VAL A 92 6.11 13.54 19.04
CA VAL A 92 5.96 12.16 18.56
C VAL A 92 7.34 11.50 18.44
N HIS A 93 7.48 10.32 19.04
CA HIS A 93 8.70 9.53 18.96
C HIS A 93 8.52 8.32 18.04
N VAL A 94 9.47 8.11 17.14
CA VAL A 94 9.55 6.92 16.29
C VAL A 94 10.46 5.88 16.94
N CYS A 95 10.00 4.64 17.06
CA CYS A 95 10.71 3.55 17.70
C CYS A 95 10.35 2.18 17.08
N GLY A 96 11.01 1.12 17.55
CA GLY A 96 10.70 -0.25 17.15
C GLY A 96 10.82 -0.49 15.65
N TYR A 97 11.74 0.16 14.94
CA TYR A 97 11.93 -0.05 13.51
C TYR A 97 12.38 -1.48 13.23
N ARG A 98 11.66 -2.17 12.33
CA ARG A 98 11.96 -3.52 11.86
C ARG A 98 11.90 -3.53 10.34
N THR A 99 12.80 -4.27 9.72
CA THR A 99 12.78 -4.54 8.28
C THR A 99 13.30 -5.95 8.03
N VAL A 100 12.59 -6.70 7.19
CA VAL A 100 12.92 -8.06 6.78
C VAL A 100 12.70 -8.13 5.26
N SER A 101 13.66 -8.73 4.56
CA SER A 101 13.58 -9.05 3.14
C SER A 101 14.23 -10.41 2.95
N ASP A 102 13.42 -11.43 2.73
CA ASP A 102 13.85 -12.82 2.62
C ASP A 102 13.22 -13.45 1.37
N ALA A 103 14.06 -13.78 0.39
CA ALA A 103 13.62 -14.36 -0.86
C ALA A 103 13.22 -15.85 -0.72
N GLU A 104 13.78 -16.58 0.25
CA GLU A 104 13.47 -18.00 0.46
C GLU A 104 12.07 -18.17 1.02
N THR A 105 11.72 -17.35 2.02
CA THR A 105 10.36 -17.33 2.58
C THR A 105 9.39 -16.48 1.76
N THR A 106 9.90 -15.70 0.80
CA THR A 106 9.12 -14.68 0.07
C THR A 106 8.50 -13.66 1.04
N GLU A 107 9.29 -13.18 1.99
CA GLU A 107 8.88 -12.19 2.98
C GLU A 107 9.45 -10.81 2.64
N GLN A 108 8.57 -9.82 2.57
CA GLN A 108 8.92 -8.41 2.71
C GLN A 108 8.07 -7.78 3.81
N PHE A 109 8.73 -7.41 4.91
CA PHE A 109 8.10 -6.81 6.06
C PHE A 109 8.87 -5.58 6.52
N ALA A 110 8.18 -4.49 6.84
CA ALA A 110 8.75 -3.42 7.63
C ALA A 110 7.68 -2.72 8.46
N ALA A 111 8.08 -2.35 9.68
CA ALA A 111 7.20 -1.66 10.61
C ALA A 111 7.97 -0.67 11.47
N MET A 112 7.28 0.35 11.96
CA MET A 112 7.76 1.27 12.99
C MET A 112 6.60 1.74 13.85
N THR A 113 6.88 2.12 15.09
CA THR A 113 5.88 2.59 16.04
C THR A 113 6.08 4.07 16.32
N PHE A 114 4.98 4.82 16.33
CA PHE A 114 4.94 6.23 16.70
C PHE A 114 4.27 6.37 18.06
N ARG A 115 5.00 6.87 19.07
CA ARG A 115 4.48 7.12 20.42
C ARG A 115 4.09 8.57 20.57
N PHE A 116 2.87 8.83 21.02
CA PHE A 116 2.31 10.17 21.11
C PHE A 116 2.36 10.68 22.56
N PRO A 117 2.64 11.98 22.79
CA PRO A 117 2.57 12.59 24.12
C PRO A 117 1.21 12.42 24.80
N ALA A 118 0.14 12.30 24.00
CA ALA A 118 -1.23 12.05 24.45
C ALA A 118 -1.45 10.63 25.05
N GLY A 119 -0.43 9.76 25.06
CA GLY A 119 -0.45 8.49 25.80
C GLY A 119 -0.90 7.26 25.01
N PHE A 120 -1.06 7.37 23.68
CA PHE A 120 -1.32 6.24 22.77
C PHE A 120 -0.15 6.04 21.80
N SER A 121 -0.14 4.91 21.09
CA SER A 121 0.85 4.60 20.06
C SER A 121 0.21 4.13 18.76
N TYR A 122 0.83 4.47 17.63
CA TYR A 122 0.43 4.03 16.29
C TYR A 122 1.49 3.10 15.70
N LEU A 123 1.12 1.85 15.47
CA LEU A 123 1.94 0.80 14.87
C LEU A 123 1.74 0.88 13.37
N SER A 124 2.77 1.34 12.67
CA SER A 124 2.72 1.57 11.24
C SER A 124 3.42 0.48 10.46
N PHE A 125 2.71 -0.12 9.51
CA PHE A 125 3.22 -1.15 8.62
C PHE A 125 3.45 -0.57 7.22
N ARG A 126 4.65 -0.79 6.70
CA ARG A 126 5.03 -0.34 5.36
C ARG A 126 4.37 -1.22 4.31
N GLY A 127 3.87 -0.60 3.25
CA GLY A 127 3.50 -1.33 2.05
C GLY A 127 4.69 -1.83 1.24
N THR A 128 4.39 -2.39 0.09
CA THR A 128 5.38 -3.01 -0.79
C THR A 128 6.26 -1.96 -1.46
N ASP A 129 7.54 -2.27 -1.61
CA ASP A 129 8.43 -1.47 -2.46
C ASP A 129 8.44 -1.98 -3.91
N SER A 130 9.40 -1.52 -4.72
CA SER A 130 9.48 -1.91 -6.14
C SER A 130 10.12 -3.29 -6.40
N THR A 131 10.42 -4.07 -5.36
CA THR A 131 11.13 -5.35 -5.49
C THR A 131 10.22 -6.48 -5.95
N ILE A 132 10.79 -7.44 -6.66
CA ILE A 132 10.08 -8.63 -7.14
C ILE A 132 9.56 -9.48 -5.97
N VAL A 133 10.36 -9.64 -4.90
CA VAL A 133 9.97 -10.40 -3.69
C VAL A 133 8.73 -9.80 -3.04
N GLY A 134 8.69 -8.47 -2.88
CA GLY A 134 7.56 -7.79 -2.29
C GLY A 134 6.26 -8.01 -3.08
N TRP A 135 6.31 -7.87 -4.40
CA TRP A 135 5.16 -8.11 -5.27
C TRP A 135 4.75 -9.59 -5.31
N LYS A 136 5.70 -10.53 -5.21
CA LYS A 136 5.37 -11.96 -5.15
C LYS A 136 4.54 -12.26 -3.91
N GLU A 137 4.93 -11.71 -2.76
CA GLU A 137 4.16 -11.87 -1.53
C GLU A 137 2.76 -11.24 -1.65
N ASP A 138 2.64 -10.05 -2.26
CA ASP A 138 1.34 -9.41 -2.50
C ASP A 138 0.41 -10.28 -3.36
N PHE A 139 0.96 -10.93 -4.40
CA PHE A 139 0.19 -11.87 -5.21
C PHE A 139 -0.15 -13.15 -4.46
N ASN A 140 0.66 -13.57 -3.48
CA ASN A 140 0.34 -14.73 -2.66
C ASN A 140 -0.85 -14.49 -1.73
N MET A 141 -1.05 -13.24 -1.27
CA MET A 141 -2.18 -12.87 -0.38
C MET A 141 -3.54 -13.21 -1.01
N ALA A 142 -3.64 -13.12 -2.33
CA ALA A 142 -4.79 -13.49 -3.16
C ALA A 142 -5.37 -14.90 -2.92
N PHE A 143 -4.56 -15.83 -2.44
CA PHE A 143 -4.95 -17.24 -2.27
C PHE A 143 -4.39 -17.87 -1.00
N ARG A 144 -3.64 -17.11 -0.18
CA ARG A 144 -2.99 -17.60 1.02
C ARG A 144 -3.12 -16.58 2.15
N CYS A 145 -3.65 -17.03 3.27
CA CYS A 145 -3.63 -16.32 4.53
C CYS A 145 -3.37 -17.34 5.67
N PRO A 146 -2.28 -17.22 6.45
CA PRO A 146 -1.30 -16.14 6.41
C PRO A 146 -0.20 -16.27 5.33
N VAL A 147 0.27 -15.11 4.84
CA VAL A 147 1.61 -14.94 4.27
C VAL A 147 2.63 -14.59 5.37
N PRO A 148 3.95 -14.82 5.16
CA PRO A 148 4.98 -14.56 6.19
C PRO A 148 4.93 -13.16 6.81
N ALA A 149 4.76 -12.10 6.01
CA ALA A 149 4.69 -10.73 6.51
C ALA A 149 3.48 -10.48 7.43
N GLN A 150 2.36 -11.20 7.23
CA GLN A 150 1.19 -11.15 8.11
C GLN A 150 1.53 -11.75 9.49
N GLU A 151 2.25 -12.87 9.54
CA GLU A 151 2.72 -13.45 10.80
C GLU A 151 3.72 -12.52 11.51
N SER A 152 4.62 -11.88 10.75
CA SER A 152 5.52 -10.86 11.30
C SER A 152 4.78 -9.65 11.84
N ALA A 153 3.67 -9.23 11.20
CA ALA A 153 2.83 -8.15 11.70
C ALA A 153 2.19 -8.50 13.04
N ALA A 154 1.60 -9.70 13.20
CA ALA A 154 1.03 -10.14 14.47
C ALA A 154 2.08 -10.18 15.60
N ARG A 155 3.27 -10.74 15.31
CA ARG A 155 4.39 -10.74 16.26
C ARG A 155 4.85 -9.34 16.64
N TYR A 156 4.88 -8.41 15.69
CA TYR A 156 5.26 -7.02 15.94
C TYR A 156 4.26 -6.31 16.87
N VAL A 157 2.95 -6.57 16.69
CA VAL A 157 1.91 -6.03 17.57
C VAL A 157 2.08 -6.55 19.00
N ASP A 158 2.35 -7.85 19.16
CA ASP A 158 2.62 -8.43 20.48
C ASP A 158 3.89 -7.83 21.12
N GLU A 159 4.99 -7.72 20.39
CA GLU A 159 6.24 -7.13 20.91
C GLU A 159 6.03 -5.67 21.36
N ALA A 160 5.26 -4.90 20.58
CA ALA A 160 4.88 -3.55 20.95
C ALA A 160 4.02 -3.56 22.23
N ALA A 161 2.95 -4.33 22.26
CA ALA A 161 2.05 -4.40 23.41
C ALA A 161 2.78 -4.83 24.70
N ASP A 162 3.79 -5.68 24.63
CA ASP A 162 4.58 -6.08 25.81
C ASP A 162 5.51 -4.97 26.32
N THR A 163 5.88 -4.01 25.46
CA THR A 163 6.96 -3.05 25.77
C THR A 163 6.48 -1.62 25.99
N ILE A 164 5.45 -1.19 25.25
CA ILE A 164 4.88 0.16 25.36
C ILE A 164 3.57 0.10 26.13
N ASP A 165 3.27 1.15 26.91
CA ASP A 165 2.00 1.30 27.63
C ASP A 165 0.96 2.05 26.78
N GLY A 166 -0.32 1.96 27.21
CA GLY A 166 -1.42 2.76 26.66
C GLY A 166 -2.14 2.15 25.45
N PRO A 167 -3.11 2.86 24.87
CA PRO A 167 -3.86 2.36 23.73
C PRO A 167 -3.00 2.23 22.45
N LEU A 168 -3.35 1.25 21.62
CA LEU A 168 -2.68 0.96 20.36
C LEU A 168 -3.62 1.23 19.18
N LEU A 169 -3.08 1.88 18.15
CA LEU A 169 -3.68 2.01 16.84
C LEU A 169 -2.78 1.25 15.86
N CYS A 170 -3.35 0.52 14.92
CA CYS A 170 -2.59 -0.12 13.84
C CYS A 170 -2.94 0.57 12.53
N GLY A 171 -1.99 0.71 11.61
CA GLY A 171 -2.35 1.13 10.27
C GLY A 171 -1.24 1.07 9.25
N GLY A 172 -1.63 1.19 8.00
CA GLY A 172 -0.69 1.16 6.88
C GLY A 172 -1.38 1.48 5.56
N HIS A 173 -0.55 1.62 4.54
CA HIS A 173 -0.98 1.87 3.17
C HIS A 173 -0.57 0.71 2.26
N SER A 174 -1.36 0.42 1.22
CA SER A 174 -1.14 -0.71 0.32
C SER A 174 -1.07 -2.03 1.11
N LYS A 175 -0.12 -2.93 0.83
CA LYS A 175 0.13 -4.13 1.65
C LYS A 175 0.14 -3.84 3.16
N GLY A 176 0.69 -2.70 3.58
CA GLY A 176 0.74 -2.29 4.99
C GLY A 176 -0.65 -2.15 5.64
N GLY A 177 -1.67 -1.76 4.86
CA GLY A 177 -3.06 -1.70 5.34
C GLY A 177 -3.63 -3.08 5.66
N ASN A 178 -3.31 -4.09 4.84
CA ASN A 178 -3.65 -5.47 5.13
C ASN A 178 -2.88 -6.00 6.35
N LEU A 179 -1.58 -5.76 6.42
CA LEU A 179 -0.75 -6.16 7.57
C LEU A 179 -1.26 -5.57 8.89
N ALA A 180 -1.74 -4.31 8.87
CA ALA A 180 -2.33 -3.67 10.03
C ALA A 180 -3.59 -4.39 10.53
N VAL A 181 -4.49 -4.76 9.64
CA VAL A 181 -5.73 -5.49 9.99
C VAL A 181 -5.39 -6.91 10.46
N TYR A 182 -4.54 -7.63 9.73
CA TYR A 182 -4.15 -8.99 10.10
C TYR A 182 -3.45 -9.00 11.46
N GLY A 183 -2.44 -8.15 11.65
CA GLY A 183 -1.66 -8.08 12.88
C GLY A 183 -2.54 -7.74 14.08
N ALA A 184 -3.49 -6.82 13.91
CA ALA A 184 -4.44 -6.48 14.96
C ALA A 184 -5.42 -7.61 15.30
N ALA A 185 -5.87 -8.38 14.31
CA ALA A 185 -6.82 -9.48 14.51
C ALA A 185 -6.15 -10.70 15.16
N MET A 186 -4.92 -11.00 14.75
CA MET A 186 -4.22 -12.25 15.05
C MET A 186 -3.15 -12.14 16.15
N CYS A 187 -2.97 -10.96 16.75
CA CYS A 187 -2.16 -10.79 17.95
C CYS A 187 -2.79 -11.49 19.17
N SER A 188 -2.03 -11.55 20.27
CA SER A 188 -2.51 -12.08 21.55
C SER A 188 -3.74 -11.32 22.07
N ASP A 189 -4.55 -11.99 22.89
CA ASP A 189 -5.74 -11.38 23.50
C ASP A 189 -5.40 -10.11 24.29
N VAL A 190 -4.25 -10.11 24.99
CA VAL A 190 -3.75 -8.97 25.78
C VAL A 190 -3.42 -7.79 24.88
N ALA A 191 -2.76 -8.02 23.74
CA ALA A 191 -2.50 -6.96 22.77
C ALA A 191 -3.81 -6.47 22.14
N ARG A 192 -4.70 -7.39 21.75
CA ARG A 192 -5.98 -7.09 21.08
C ARG A 192 -6.93 -6.25 21.92
N GLU A 193 -6.93 -6.42 23.24
CA GLU A 193 -7.68 -5.59 24.19
C GLU A 193 -7.24 -4.12 24.18
N ARG A 194 -5.97 -3.86 23.84
CA ARG A 194 -5.42 -2.50 23.76
C ARG A 194 -5.61 -1.84 22.40
N ILE A 195 -6.04 -2.58 21.38
CA ILE A 195 -6.24 -2.05 20.03
C ILE A 195 -7.55 -1.28 19.97
N GLU A 196 -7.46 0.03 19.78
CA GLU A 196 -8.64 0.90 19.63
C GLU A 196 -9.14 0.96 18.19
N ARG A 197 -8.22 0.91 17.21
CA ARG A 197 -8.53 1.01 15.78
C ARG A 197 -7.46 0.36 14.91
N ALA A 198 -7.87 -0.21 13.78
CA ALA A 198 -7.00 -0.58 12.67
C ALA A 198 -7.39 0.22 11.41
N TYR A 199 -6.42 0.87 10.77
CA TYR A 199 -6.62 1.66 9.56
C TYR A 199 -6.00 0.96 8.34
N SER A 200 -6.80 0.71 7.31
CA SER A 200 -6.35 0.13 6.05
C SER A 200 -6.52 1.14 4.92
N HIS A 201 -5.42 1.74 4.46
CA HIS A 201 -5.43 2.70 3.36
C HIS A 201 -5.04 2.00 2.05
N ASP A 202 -6.01 1.82 1.17
CA ASP A 202 -5.84 1.14 -0.11
C ASP A 202 -5.18 -0.24 -0.01
N GLY A 203 -5.42 -0.94 1.10
CA GLY A 203 -4.89 -2.27 1.35
C GLY A 203 -5.72 -3.36 0.68
N PRO A 204 -5.07 -4.44 0.19
CA PRO A 204 -5.78 -5.59 -0.37
C PRO A 204 -6.74 -6.20 0.66
N GLY A 205 -7.73 -6.94 0.16
CA GLY A 205 -8.75 -7.63 0.98
C GLY A 205 -8.18 -8.82 1.74
N PHE A 206 -9.06 -9.73 2.15
CA PHE A 206 -8.70 -11.02 2.72
C PHE A 206 -9.41 -12.18 1.99
N VAL A 207 -8.81 -13.36 2.01
CA VAL A 207 -9.51 -14.61 1.64
C VAL A 207 -10.74 -14.83 2.54
N GLU A 208 -11.80 -15.44 1.99
CA GLU A 208 -13.10 -15.59 2.67
C GLU A 208 -12.99 -16.33 4.00
N GLU A 209 -12.08 -17.30 4.09
CA GLU A 209 -11.84 -18.08 5.32
C GLU A 209 -11.40 -17.18 6.48
N PHE A 210 -10.60 -16.15 6.21
CA PHE A 210 -10.17 -15.19 7.23
C PHE A 210 -11.29 -14.24 7.63
N LEU A 211 -12.02 -13.68 6.66
CA LEU A 211 -13.13 -12.74 6.91
C LEU A 211 -14.28 -13.38 7.69
N ASN A 212 -14.51 -14.68 7.48
CA ASN A 212 -15.52 -15.44 8.22
C ASN A 212 -15.03 -15.96 9.58
N GLY A 213 -13.77 -15.68 9.94
CA GLY A 213 -13.16 -16.11 11.19
C GLY A 213 -13.52 -15.21 12.38
N ASN A 214 -13.52 -15.79 13.59
CA ASN A 214 -13.83 -15.06 14.82
C ASN A 214 -12.85 -13.91 15.10
N ALA A 215 -11.56 -14.10 14.81
CA ALA A 215 -10.53 -13.08 15.02
C ALA A 215 -10.83 -11.80 14.22
N PHE A 216 -11.28 -11.95 12.97
CA PHE A 216 -11.72 -10.82 12.16
C PHE A 216 -13.02 -10.21 12.69
N ALA A 217 -14.01 -11.05 13.02
CA ALA A 217 -15.30 -10.58 13.55
C ALA A 217 -15.12 -9.70 14.80
N ASP A 218 -14.22 -10.09 15.72
CA ASP A 218 -13.91 -9.36 16.96
C ASP A 218 -13.23 -8.00 16.70
N LEU A 219 -12.56 -7.83 15.56
CA LEU A 219 -11.91 -6.57 15.19
C LEU A 219 -12.78 -5.71 14.27
N SER A 220 -13.66 -6.30 13.46
CA SER A 220 -14.36 -5.67 12.33
C SER A 220 -14.94 -4.27 12.60
N SER A 221 -15.60 -4.07 13.75
CA SER A 221 -16.19 -2.77 14.15
C SER A 221 -15.17 -1.66 14.46
N ARG A 222 -13.89 -2.01 14.56
CA ARG A 222 -12.73 -1.13 14.81
C ARG A 222 -11.84 -0.99 13.57
N ILE A 223 -12.30 -1.42 12.40
CA ILE A 223 -11.54 -1.29 11.15
C ILE A 223 -12.06 -0.08 10.36
N ASP A 224 -11.16 0.85 10.05
CA ASP A 224 -11.43 1.98 9.18
C ASP A 224 -10.67 1.74 7.86
N LYS A 225 -11.35 1.18 6.86
CA LYS A 225 -10.79 0.97 5.51
C LYS A 225 -11.16 2.10 4.56
N THR A 226 -10.17 2.58 3.82
CA THR A 226 -10.34 3.62 2.80
C THR A 226 -9.77 3.17 1.47
N LEU A 227 -10.53 3.29 0.39
CA LEU A 227 -10.10 2.97 -0.97
C LEU A 227 -10.29 4.19 -1.89
N PRO A 228 -9.35 4.49 -2.80
CA PRO A 228 -9.59 5.46 -3.84
C PRO A 228 -10.61 4.92 -4.86
N ARG A 229 -11.34 5.83 -5.51
CA ARG A 229 -12.44 5.54 -6.43
C ARG A 229 -12.12 4.53 -7.55
N SER A 230 -10.86 4.41 -7.95
CA SER A 230 -10.39 3.48 -8.97
C SER A 230 -9.26 2.56 -8.52
N SER A 231 -9.24 2.18 -7.24
CA SER A 231 -8.26 1.20 -6.75
C SER A 231 -8.36 -0.12 -7.51
N ILE A 232 -7.24 -0.62 -7.99
CA ILE A 232 -7.11 -1.96 -8.58
C ILE A 232 -6.32 -2.88 -7.63
N PHE A 233 -5.44 -2.33 -6.78
CA PHE A 233 -4.66 -3.09 -5.80
C PHE A 233 -5.49 -3.45 -4.57
N GLY A 234 -6.27 -2.51 -4.04
CA GLY A 234 -7.23 -2.77 -2.99
C GLY A 234 -8.30 -3.78 -3.40
N MET A 235 -8.58 -3.89 -4.70
CA MET A 235 -9.57 -4.83 -5.28
C MET A 235 -8.94 -6.09 -5.88
N MET A 236 -7.61 -6.22 -5.85
CA MET A 236 -6.96 -7.37 -6.46
C MET A 236 -7.20 -8.59 -5.57
N PHE A 237 -7.98 -9.53 -6.11
CA PHE A 237 -7.99 -10.94 -5.73
C PHE A 237 -8.75 -11.37 -4.48
N GLU A 238 -9.26 -10.43 -3.68
CA GLU A 238 -9.77 -10.77 -2.34
C GLU A 238 -11.11 -10.11 -2.02
N THR A 239 -11.89 -10.77 -1.15
CA THR A 239 -13.14 -10.21 -0.65
C THR A 239 -12.82 -9.00 0.21
N GLN A 240 -13.57 -7.92 0.03
CA GLN A 240 -13.37 -6.69 0.77
C GLN A 240 -14.21 -6.70 2.05
N GLU A 241 -13.59 -6.29 3.15
CA GLU A 241 -14.29 -5.79 4.33
C GLU A 241 -15.00 -4.45 4.01
N ASP A 242 -15.81 -3.94 4.94
CA ASP A 242 -16.49 -2.65 4.74
C ASP A 242 -15.46 -1.52 4.56
N TYR A 243 -15.67 -0.67 3.55
CA TYR A 243 -14.76 0.42 3.21
C TYR A 243 -15.48 1.71 2.84
N ALA A 244 -14.81 2.84 3.09
CA ALA A 244 -15.16 4.14 2.56
C ALA A 244 -14.39 4.42 1.25
N ILE A 245 -15.02 5.13 0.32
CA ILE A 245 -14.39 5.53 -0.94
C ILE A 245 -14.00 6.99 -0.87
N VAL A 246 -12.76 7.33 -1.25
CA VAL A 246 -12.25 8.70 -1.24
C VAL A 246 -12.04 9.26 -2.65
N GLU A 247 -12.27 10.56 -2.82
CA GLU A 247 -11.98 11.29 -4.05
C GLU A 247 -10.46 11.40 -4.26
N SER A 248 -10.03 11.32 -5.51
CA SER A 248 -8.65 11.50 -5.93
C SER A 248 -8.59 12.39 -7.17
N THR A 249 -7.56 13.24 -7.24
CA THR A 249 -7.26 14.09 -8.40
C THR A 249 -6.65 13.33 -9.57
N GLU A 250 -6.28 12.07 -9.36
CA GLU A 250 -5.70 11.17 -10.36
C GLU A 250 -6.71 10.12 -10.85
N PHE A 251 -6.33 9.32 -11.85
CA PHE A 251 -7.19 8.30 -12.45
C PHE A 251 -6.54 6.92 -12.44
N SER A 252 -7.37 5.87 -12.35
CA SER A 252 -6.91 4.46 -12.39
C SER A 252 -5.86 4.17 -11.31
N LEU A 253 -4.80 3.42 -11.65
CA LEU A 253 -3.72 3.04 -10.75
C LEU A 253 -2.97 4.21 -10.11
N LEU A 254 -2.96 5.37 -10.77
CA LEU A 254 -2.31 6.56 -10.23
C LEU A 254 -3.00 7.06 -8.94
N GLN A 255 -4.26 6.67 -8.73
CA GLN A 255 -4.95 6.94 -7.46
C GLN A 255 -4.38 6.14 -6.29
N HIS A 256 -3.53 5.13 -6.51
CA HIS A 256 -2.80 4.46 -5.42
C HIS A 256 -1.80 5.40 -4.73
N ASN A 257 -1.43 6.52 -5.36
CA ASN A 257 -0.62 7.54 -4.70
C ASN A 257 -1.50 8.38 -3.74
N PRO A 258 -1.30 8.32 -2.41
CA PRO A 258 -2.12 9.06 -1.45
C PRO A 258 -1.98 10.58 -1.54
N PHE A 259 -0.90 11.11 -2.15
CA PHE A 259 -0.78 12.55 -2.43
C PHE A 259 -1.85 13.08 -3.38
N SER A 260 -2.52 12.20 -4.11
CA SER A 260 -3.66 12.56 -4.98
C SER A 260 -5.00 12.62 -4.26
N TRP A 261 -5.10 12.10 -3.02
CA TRP A 261 -6.37 11.95 -2.29
C TRP A 261 -6.82 13.28 -1.71
N VAL A 262 -8.09 13.62 -1.94
CA VAL A 262 -8.63 14.92 -1.57
C VAL A 262 -9.02 14.92 -0.10
N VAL A 263 -8.52 15.92 0.63
CA VAL A 263 -8.85 16.19 2.02
C VAL A 263 -9.57 17.53 2.09
N ASP A 264 -10.67 17.60 2.83
CA ASP A 264 -11.36 18.87 3.12
C ASP A 264 -11.37 19.11 4.63
N GLY A 265 -10.66 20.16 5.03
CA GLY A 265 -10.47 20.51 6.44
C GLY A 265 -9.73 19.41 7.22
N ARG A 266 -10.49 18.48 7.81
CA ARG A 266 -10.00 17.50 8.81
C ARG A 266 -10.26 16.05 8.43
N ASP A 267 -10.85 15.81 7.26
CA ASP A 267 -11.24 14.47 6.82
C ASP A 267 -11.11 14.32 5.30
N PHE A 268 -11.14 13.09 4.81
CA PHE A 268 -11.18 12.82 3.38
C PHE A 268 -12.48 13.32 2.75
N VAL A 269 -12.43 13.65 1.47
CA VAL A 269 -13.64 13.86 0.67
C VAL A 269 -14.12 12.50 0.19
N TYR A 270 -15.30 12.08 0.64
CA TYR A 270 -15.85 10.75 0.36
C TYR A 270 -16.76 10.71 -0.87
N CYS A 271 -16.76 9.58 -1.57
CA CYS A 271 -17.65 9.26 -2.70
C CYS A 271 -18.64 8.16 -2.32
N GLU A 272 -19.84 8.19 -2.90
CA GLU A 272 -20.82 7.11 -2.69
C GLU A 272 -20.51 5.81 -3.47
N ARG A 273 -19.76 5.89 -4.58
CA ARG A 273 -19.59 4.76 -5.51
C ARG A 273 -18.23 4.72 -6.21
N LEU A 274 -17.72 3.51 -6.42
CA LEU A 274 -16.57 3.23 -7.27
C LEU A 274 -16.83 3.69 -8.71
N SER A 275 -15.76 4.02 -9.45
CA SER A 275 -15.89 4.34 -10.87
C SER A 275 -16.41 3.12 -11.67
N ALA A 276 -17.05 3.36 -12.82
CA ALA A 276 -17.50 2.26 -13.68
C ALA A 276 -16.35 1.36 -14.17
N GLY A 277 -15.16 1.93 -14.39
CA GLY A 277 -13.95 1.19 -14.75
C GLY A 277 -13.41 0.30 -13.63
N ALA A 278 -13.43 0.79 -12.38
CA ALA A 278 -13.02 0.00 -11.21
C ALA A 278 -13.93 -1.24 -11.03
N ARG A 279 -15.25 -1.04 -11.15
CA ARG A 279 -16.23 -2.15 -11.10
C ARG A 279 -16.03 -3.19 -12.22
N TYR A 280 -15.53 -2.77 -13.39
CA TYR A 280 -15.29 -3.67 -14.53
C TYR A 280 -13.97 -4.45 -14.42
N VAL A 281 -12.89 -3.81 -13.97
CA VAL A 281 -11.59 -4.45 -13.75
C VAL A 281 -11.67 -5.46 -12.61
N ASP A 282 -12.36 -5.10 -11.52
CA ASP A 282 -12.72 -6.00 -10.42
C ASP A 282 -13.41 -7.26 -10.97
N GLY A 283 -14.48 -7.10 -11.75
CA GLY A 283 -15.21 -8.23 -12.35
C GLY A 283 -14.34 -9.14 -13.22
N SER A 284 -13.49 -8.58 -14.10
CA SER A 284 -12.77 -9.36 -15.11
C SER A 284 -11.59 -10.16 -14.55
N ILE A 285 -10.83 -9.58 -13.60
CA ILE A 285 -9.69 -10.26 -12.96
C ILE A 285 -10.21 -11.25 -11.91
N ARG A 286 -11.23 -10.86 -11.14
CA ARG A 286 -11.88 -11.73 -10.16
C ARG A 286 -12.53 -12.93 -10.82
N GLU A 287 -13.27 -12.76 -11.93
CA GLU A 287 -13.84 -13.90 -12.66
C GLU A 287 -12.78 -14.85 -13.21
N MET A 288 -11.64 -14.32 -13.72
CA MET A 288 -10.54 -15.15 -14.19
C MET A 288 -9.91 -16.00 -13.07
N LEU A 289 -9.78 -15.43 -11.87
CA LEU A 289 -9.14 -16.12 -10.74
C LEU A 289 -10.09 -16.98 -9.91
N LEU A 290 -11.35 -16.56 -9.76
CA LEU A 290 -12.40 -17.41 -9.18
C LEU A 290 -12.70 -18.63 -10.06
N ALA A 291 -12.42 -18.56 -11.37
CA ALA A 291 -12.54 -19.70 -12.26
C ALA A 291 -11.49 -20.80 -12.04
N VAL A 292 -10.47 -20.55 -11.21
CA VAL A 292 -9.39 -21.51 -10.91
C VAL A 292 -9.20 -21.71 -9.41
N GLY A 293 -8.85 -22.93 -9.01
CA GLY A 293 -8.69 -23.30 -7.60
C GLY A 293 -7.43 -22.69 -6.96
N PRO A 294 -7.32 -22.62 -5.61
CA PRO A 294 -6.17 -22.04 -4.91
C PRO A 294 -4.81 -22.59 -5.37
N ALA A 295 -4.70 -23.91 -5.54
CA ALA A 295 -3.47 -24.56 -6.03
C ALA A 295 -3.12 -24.20 -7.49
N GLU A 296 -4.10 -23.79 -8.30
CA GLU A 296 -3.85 -23.31 -9.65
C GLU A 296 -3.42 -21.85 -9.66
N ARG A 297 -3.97 -21.02 -8.75
CA ARG A 297 -3.53 -19.64 -8.54
C ARG A 297 -2.08 -19.59 -8.08
N GLU A 298 -1.71 -20.42 -7.12
CA GLU A 298 -0.33 -20.56 -6.62
C GLU A 298 0.63 -20.89 -7.77
N ARG A 299 0.33 -21.95 -8.52
CA ARG A 299 1.12 -22.35 -9.70
C ARG A 299 1.23 -21.24 -10.75
N PHE A 300 0.17 -20.47 -10.99
CA PHE A 300 0.18 -19.37 -11.95
C PHE A 300 1.02 -18.18 -11.48
N VAL A 301 0.96 -17.84 -10.19
CA VAL A 301 1.80 -16.81 -9.58
C VAL A 301 3.26 -17.24 -9.59
N ASP A 302 3.59 -18.46 -9.18
CA ASP A 302 4.96 -18.99 -9.25
C ASP A 302 5.51 -19.02 -10.68
N ALA A 303 4.70 -19.39 -11.66
CA ALA A 303 5.07 -19.33 -13.06
C ALA A 303 5.33 -17.90 -13.56
N LEU A 304 4.54 -16.93 -13.10
CA LEU A 304 4.75 -15.52 -13.44
C LEU A 304 6.05 -14.98 -12.83
N PHE A 305 6.31 -15.25 -11.55
CA PHE A 305 7.47 -14.73 -10.86
C PHE A 305 8.77 -15.43 -11.25
N SER A 306 8.75 -16.73 -11.58
CA SER A 306 9.92 -17.41 -12.16
C SER A 306 10.33 -16.82 -13.52
N VAL A 307 9.40 -16.26 -14.29
CA VAL A 307 9.70 -15.54 -15.54
C VAL A 307 10.40 -14.21 -15.26
N PHE A 308 10.01 -13.49 -14.20
CA PHE A 308 10.70 -12.26 -13.81
C PHE A 308 12.08 -12.56 -13.20
N GLU A 309 12.19 -13.57 -12.33
CA GLU A 309 13.45 -14.02 -11.72
C GLU A 309 14.47 -14.47 -12.78
N ALA A 310 14.01 -15.06 -13.90
CA ALA A 310 14.89 -15.46 -15.01
C ALA A 310 15.66 -14.28 -15.64
N THR A 311 15.19 -13.04 -15.46
CA THR A 311 15.90 -11.83 -15.93
C THR A 311 17.07 -11.44 -15.04
N GLY A 312 17.16 -11.98 -13.82
CA GLY A 312 18.13 -11.58 -12.80
C GLY A 312 17.87 -10.18 -12.19
N ALA A 313 16.75 -9.54 -12.53
CA ALA A 313 16.35 -8.27 -11.95
C ALA A 313 15.96 -8.42 -10.48
N GLU A 314 16.26 -7.43 -9.65
CA GLU A 314 15.77 -7.36 -8.27
C GLU A 314 14.49 -6.52 -8.18
N ARG A 315 14.31 -5.57 -9.11
CA ARG A 315 13.17 -4.64 -9.15
C ARG A 315 12.51 -4.62 -10.52
N PHE A 316 11.21 -4.28 -10.57
CA PHE A 316 10.49 -4.12 -11.84
C PHE A 316 11.02 -2.98 -12.71
N ALA A 317 11.57 -1.93 -12.10
CA ALA A 317 12.20 -0.82 -12.81
C ALA A 317 13.39 -1.28 -13.66
N ASP A 318 14.14 -2.29 -13.23
CA ASP A 318 15.28 -2.84 -13.97
C ASP A 318 14.81 -3.59 -15.22
N ILE A 319 13.68 -4.29 -15.13
CA ILE A 319 13.03 -4.95 -16.27
C ILE A 319 12.50 -3.90 -17.25
N ALA A 320 11.82 -2.86 -16.75
CA ALA A 320 11.28 -1.79 -17.58
C ALA A 320 12.39 -1.01 -18.31
N GLY A 321 13.47 -0.68 -17.61
CA GLY A 321 14.63 0.02 -18.15
C GLY A 321 15.38 -0.79 -19.22
N ASN A 322 15.35 -2.12 -19.13
CA ASN A 322 16.06 -3.03 -20.03
C ASN A 322 15.12 -3.94 -20.85
N LEU A 323 13.90 -3.48 -21.12
CA LEU A 323 12.84 -4.25 -21.80
C LEU A 323 13.30 -5.02 -23.05
N ARG A 324 14.21 -4.43 -23.84
CA ARG A 324 14.74 -5.04 -25.06
C ARG A 324 15.54 -6.32 -24.79
N GLU A 325 16.21 -6.38 -23.66
CA GLU A 325 17.02 -7.52 -23.21
C GLU A 325 16.21 -8.47 -22.31
N SER A 326 15.35 -7.94 -21.44
CA SER A 326 14.53 -8.73 -20.52
C SER A 326 13.41 -9.50 -21.22
N LEU A 327 12.77 -8.91 -22.23
CA LEU A 327 11.59 -9.53 -22.87
C LEU A 327 11.90 -10.87 -23.57
N PRO A 328 12.98 -11.03 -24.36
CA PRO A 328 13.35 -12.33 -24.93
C PRO A 328 13.60 -13.40 -23.86
N VAL A 329 14.28 -13.05 -22.76
CA VAL A 329 14.55 -13.95 -21.64
C VAL A 329 13.25 -14.41 -20.98
N MET A 330 12.34 -13.46 -20.71
CA MET A 330 11.02 -13.76 -20.15
C MET A 330 10.18 -14.68 -21.05
N LEU A 331 10.16 -14.39 -22.35
CA LEU A 331 9.45 -15.21 -23.33
C LEU A 331 10.04 -16.62 -23.41
N GLN A 332 11.36 -16.76 -23.34
CA GLN A 332 12.03 -18.06 -23.33
C GLN A 332 11.69 -18.86 -22.07
N ALA A 333 11.71 -18.23 -20.90
CA ALA A 333 11.30 -18.88 -19.64
C ALA A 333 9.85 -19.37 -19.71
N ALA A 334 8.94 -18.59 -20.30
CA ALA A 334 7.53 -18.95 -20.45
C ALA A 334 7.27 -20.13 -21.42
N GLN A 335 8.23 -20.51 -22.28
CA GLN A 335 8.06 -21.64 -23.22
C GLN A 335 7.99 -23.00 -22.51
N GLY A 336 8.49 -23.11 -21.28
CA GLY A 336 8.44 -24.33 -20.48
C GLY A 336 7.06 -24.64 -19.91
N PHE A 337 6.14 -23.68 -19.91
CA PHE A 337 4.82 -23.83 -19.29
C PHE A 337 3.79 -24.48 -20.22
N ASP A 338 2.80 -25.14 -19.62
CA ASP A 338 1.62 -25.61 -20.34
C ASP A 338 0.82 -24.43 -20.96
N LYS A 339 -0.13 -24.76 -21.84
CA LYS A 339 -0.85 -23.77 -22.63
C LYS A 339 -1.62 -22.76 -21.77
N ASP A 340 -2.21 -23.20 -20.67
CA ASP A 340 -3.06 -22.36 -19.84
C ASP A 340 -2.20 -21.47 -18.95
N THR A 341 -1.15 -22.03 -18.33
CA THR A 341 -0.16 -21.26 -17.57
C THR A 341 0.54 -20.21 -18.43
N ARG A 342 0.98 -20.56 -19.65
CA ARG A 342 1.63 -19.62 -20.57
C ARG A 342 0.70 -18.49 -20.99
N ARG A 343 -0.58 -18.80 -21.22
CA ARG A 343 -1.60 -17.80 -21.56
C ARG A 343 -1.78 -16.82 -20.39
N PHE A 344 -1.93 -17.34 -19.18
CA PHE A 344 -2.04 -16.52 -17.97
C PHE A 344 -0.83 -15.59 -17.83
N VAL A 345 0.39 -16.15 -17.80
CA VAL A 345 1.63 -15.38 -17.64
C VAL A 345 1.76 -14.29 -18.69
N SER A 346 1.49 -14.61 -19.96
CA SER A 346 1.57 -13.63 -21.06
C SER A 346 0.54 -12.51 -20.91
N GLN A 347 -0.71 -12.84 -20.54
CA GLN A 347 -1.77 -11.86 -20.33
C GLN A 347 -1.45 -10.95 -19.14
N THR A 348 -0.94 -11.51 -18.05
CA THR A 348 -0.58 -10.76 -16.84
C THR A 348 0.63 -9.86 -17.07
N ILE A 349 1.67 -10.33 -17.77
CA ILE A 349 2.82 -9.48 -18.16
C ILE A 349 2.35 -8.31 -19.03
N VAL A 350 1.49 -8.56 -20.03
CA VAL A 350 0.95 -7.48 -20.88
C VAL A 350 0.11 -6.51 -20.06
N ALA A 351 -0.70 -7.00 -19.13
CA ALA A 351 -1.48 -6.15 -18.23
C ALA A 351 -0.56 -5.28 -17.36
N ILE A 352 0.44 -5.87 -16.69
CA ILE A 352 1.42 -5.18 -15.87
C ILE A 352 2.22 -4.15 -16.70
N LEU A 353 2.69 -4.52 -17.90
CA LEU A 353 3.42 -3.60 -18.78
C LEU A 353 2.55 -2.46 -19.27
N LYS A 354 1.28 -2.72 -19.64
CA LYS A 354 0.33 -1.64 -19.95
C LYS A 354 0.13 -0.73 -18.75
N CYS A 355 0.05 -1.28 -17.54
CA CYS A 355 -0.08 -0.53 -16.31
C CYS A 355 1.17 0.32 -15.99
N ALA A 356 2.37 -0.24 -16.19
CA ALA A 356 3.65 0.40 -15.90
C ALA A 356 4.09 1.40 -16.98
N LEU A 357 3.65 1.24 -18.23
CA LEU A 357 4.02 2.06 -19.38
C LEU A 357 2.98 3.14 -19.73
N LEU A 358 1.88 3.25 -18.98
CA LEU A 358 0.96 4.39 -19.13
C LEU A 358 1.69 5.67 -18.70
N PRO A 359 1.90 6.65 -19.60
CA PRO A 359 2.57 7.89 -19.24
C PRO A 359 1.75 8.70 -18.23
N LYS A 360 2.44 9.49 -17.37
CA LYS A 360 1.85 10.67 -16.71
C LYS A 360 1.12 11.49 -17.78
N ARG A 361 -0.22 11.55 -17.70
CA ARG A 361 -1.17 12.31 -18.55
C ARG A 361 -0.80 12.50 -20.03
N PRO A 362 -1.65 12.08 -20.98
CA PRO A 362 -1.85 12.92 -22.15
C PRO A 362 -2.46 14.25 -21.68
N GLN A 363 -1.92 15.36 -22.18
CA GLN A 363 -2.53 16.68 -22.04
C GLN A 363 -3.88 16.62 -22.80
N ILE A 364 -4.98 16.43 -22.07
CA ILE A 364 -6.32 16.49 -22.66
C ILE A 364 -6.54 17.95 -23.02
N ASP A 365 -6.36 18.27 -24.30
CA ASP A 365 -6.65 19.59 -24.82
C ASP A 365 -8.16 19.82 -24.71
N MET A 366 -8.54 20.78 -23.87
CA MET A 366 -9.91 21.13 -23.53
C MET A 366 -10.63 21.89 -24.66
N SER A 367 -10.42 21.47 -25.91
CA SER A 367 -11.02 22.12 -27.09
C SER A 367 -11.97 21.21 -27.88
N ALA A 368 -12.13 19.93 -27.53
CA ALA A 368 -13.14 19.06 -28.15
C ALA A 368 -14.45 19.05 -27.34
N ALA A 369 -15.24 20.11 -27.50
CA ALA A 369 -16.62 20.13 -27.02
C ALA A 369 -17.42 18.95 -27.60
N GLY A 370 -17.99 18.12 -26.73
CA GLY A 370 -19.16 17.30 -27.05
C GLY A 370 -19.00 15.77 -27.15
N LYS A 371 -17.83 15.18 -26.90
CA LYS A 371 -17.69 13.70 -26.86
C LYS A 371 -17.61 13.19 -25.44
N SER A 372 -18.36 12.14 -25.12
CA SER A 372 -18.33 11.49 -23.82
C SER A 372 -16.98 10.81 -23.58
N LEU A 373 -16.57 10.68 -22.31
CA LEU A 373 -15.31 10.03 -21.92
C LEU A 373 -15.18 8.59 -22.47
N ALA A 374 -16.31 7.88 -22.62
CA ALA A 374 -16.36 6.55 -23.21
C ALA A 374 -15.97 6.54 -24.70
N GLU A 375 -16.46 7.51 -25.48
CA GLU A 375 -16.14 7.64 -26.90
C GLU A 375 -14.67 8.09 -27.12
N GLN A 376 -14.12 8.84 -26.17
CA GLN A 376 -12.70 9.23 -26.19
C GLN A 376 -11.79 8.03 -25.87
N LEU A 377 -12.22 7.14 -24.96
CA LEU A 377 -11.49 5.91 -24.61
C LEU A 377 -11.56 4.84 -25.71
N GLU A 378 -12.69 4.70 -26.41
CA GLU A 378 -12.82 3.81 -27.57
C GLU A 378 -11.96 4.28 -28.75
N ALA A 379 -11.92 5.58 -29.03
CA ALA A 379 -11.03 6.15 -30.03
C ALA A 379 -9.56 5.85 -29.70
N TRP A 380 -9.18 5.92 -28.42
CA TRP A 380 -7.84 5.62 -27.95
C TRP A 380 -7.47 4.13 -28.01
N GLN A 381 -8.41 3.23 -27.70
CA GLN A 381 -8.25 1.78 -27.90
C GLN A 381 -7.95 1.41 -29.35
N SER A 382 -8.53 2.13 -30.30
CA SER A 382 -8.34 1.88 -31.74
C SER A 382 -6.98 2.36 -32.26
N GLU A 383 -6.37 3.38 -31.65
CA GLU A 383 -5.02 3.86 -31.99
C GLU A 383 -3.91 2.98 -31.39
N LEU A 384 -4.12 2.41 -30.20
CA LEU A 384 -3.17 1.48 -29.55
C LEU A 384 -3.03 0.12 -30.22
N LEU A 385 -3.94 -0.23 -31.14
CA LEU A 385 -3.96 -1.50 -31.88
C LEU A 385 -3.39 -1.38 -33.30
N ARG A 386 -2.84 -0.22 -33.66
CA ARG A 386 -2.00 -0.02 -34.86
C ARG A 386 -0.54 0.09 -34.45
#